data_AF-A0A1V5HH54-F1
#
_entry.id   AF-A0A1V5HH54-F1
#
_cell.length_a   1.000
_cell.length_b   1.000
_cell.length_c   1.000
_cell.angle_alpha   90.00
_cell.angle_beta   90.00
_cell.angle_gamma   90.00
#
_symmetry.space_group_name_H-M   'P 1'
#
loop_
_entity.id
_entity.type
_entity.pdbx_description
1 polymer ?
#
loop_
_entity_poly.entity_id
_entity_poly.type
_entity_poly.pdbx_seq_one_letter_code
_entity_poly.pdbx_strand_id
1 'polypeptide(L)'
;MKDYFNFSLTGKKFLPIWLLFYVLVLTPYVAIIIFADRKTDTPSLWLGVLLLIMVVGSFVFYFYMAKLFIEHTHYKDQPLLFSGKFSSYIGKVLLGFLLSMITLGVYMAWFIRNIIRFFIDQTTLNNAPFSFKGRGVMLFVIFLLTLLPIMVVAFIMGSVMAVQGLNGGEMSTGIITVLIQAIIFVVMIPYMYYVYKWMVDAEYKDYRIEWKTQFWPSCLQILIQILLTLITLGIYFPLAYLKLYKYFAERTFAESPTRKLSFGYELESKADFLFVWGQTLLSIITFGIYYPWAITKIGKRVLSKTYTQVVSDSMEQPVMPPPVPL
;
A
#
# COMPACT_ATOMS: atom_id res chain seq x y z
N MET A 1 -1.34 2.32 29.55
CA MET A 1 -2.20 3.38 28.98
C MET A 1 -2.11 3.31 27.46
N LYS A 2 -3.21 3.52 26.74
CA LYS A 2 -3.25 3.51 25.26
C LYS A 2 -3.11 4.94 24.75
N ASP A 3 -2.22 5.15 23.79
CA ASP A 3 -2.04 6.41 23.09
C ASP A 3 -2.64 6.29 21.68
N TYR A 4 -3.66 7.08 21.36
CA TYR A 4 -4.38 7.00 20.09
C TYR A 4 -3.82 7.96 19.04
N PHE A 5 -3.97 7.59 17.77
CA PHE A 5 -3.70 8.48 16.66
C PHE A 5 -4.89 9.41 16.41
N ASN A 6 -4.66 10.55 15.78
CA ASN A 6 -5.71 11.45 15.34
C ASN A 6 -5.45 11.91 13.90
N PHE A 7 -6.52 12.25 13.19
CA PHE A 7 -6.47 12.70 11.80
C PHE A 7 -7.34 13.93 11.61
N SER A 8 -6.71 14.99 11.13
CA SER A 8 -7.29 16.33 11.06
C SER A 8 -7.64 16.78 9.63
N LEU A 9 -7.38 15.95 8.62
CA LEU A 9 -7.64 16.30 7.23
C LEU A 9 -9.14 16.36 6.97
N THR A 10 -9.57 17.39 6.24
CA THR A 10 -10.98 17.55 5.84
C THR A 10 -11.12 17.34 4.34
N GLY A 11 -12.28 16.81 3.92
CA GLY A 11 -12.56 16.62 2.49
C GLY A 11 -12.42 17.91 1.67
N LYS A 12 -12.76 19.08 2.24
CA LYS A 12 -12.57 20.39 1.60
C LYS A 12 -11.09 20.70 1.29
N LYS A 13 -10.17 20.34 2.19
CA LYS A 13 -8.73 20.54 1.96
C LYS A 13 -8.16 19.56 0.93
N PHE A 14 -8.71 18.35 0.87
CA PHE A 14 -8.24 17.32 -0.07
C PHE A 14 -8.87 17.45 -1.47
N LEU A 15 -10.05 18.06 -1.59
CA LEU A 15 -10.78 18.23 -2.85
C LEU A 15 -9.94 18.85 -3.99
N PRO A 16 -9.17 19.95 -3.80
CA PRO A 16 -8.37 20.52 -4.90
C PRO A 16 -7.35 19.53 -5.48
N ILE A 17 -6.73 18.71 -4.64
CA ILE A 17 -5.77 17.67 -5.09
C ILE A 17 -6.50 16.52 -5.78
N TRP A 18 -7.70 16.18 -5.32
CA TRP A 18 -8.55 15.22 -5.99
C TRP A 18 -9.03 15.70 -7.37
N LEU A 19 -9.36 16.99 -7.51
CA LEU A 19 -9.68 17.58 -8.81
C LEU A 19 -8.46 17.58 -9.74
N LEU A 20 -7.25 17.78 -9.21
CA LEU A 20 -6.01 17.61 -9.97
C LEU A 20 -5.85 16.18 -10.50
N PHE A 21 -6.23 15.15 -9.74
CA PHE A 21 -6.28 13.77 -10.23
C PHE A 21 -7.29 13.59 -11.37
N TYR A 22 -8.49 14.19 -11.27
CA TYR A 22 -9.47 14.13 -12.36
C TYR A 22 -8.89 14.74 -13.64
N VAL A 23 -8.30 15.92 -13.55
CA VAL A 23 -7.80 16.64 -14.73
C VAL A 23 -6.55 16.00 -15.32
N LEU A 24 -5.57 15.61 -14.49
CA LEU A 24 -4.28 15.15 -14.98
C LEU A 24 -4.21 13.65 -15.22
N VAL A 25 -5.10 12.86 -14.63
CA VAL A 25 -5.06 11.39 -14.73
C VAL A 25 -6.34 10.87 -15.36
N LEU A 26 -7.50 11.16 -14.79
CA LEU A 26 -8.77 10.58 -15.26
C LEU A 26 -9.16 11.07 -16.66
N THR A 27 -9.07 12.39 -16.93
CA THR A 27 -9.43 12.95 -18.23
C THR A 27 -8.54 12.44 -19.37
N PRO A 28 -7.19 12.43 -19.27
CA PRO A 28 -6.33 11.82 -20.26
C PRO A 28 -6.60 10.32 -20.44
N TYR A 29 -6.83 9.58 -19.35
CA TYR A 29 -7.15 8.16 -19.39
C TYR A 29 -8.43 7.87 -20.19
N VAL A 30 -9.52 8.58 -19.88
CA VAL A 30 -10.80 8.44 -20.59
C VAL A 30 -10.67 8.85 -22.05
N ALA A 31 -9.95 9.93 -22.35
CA ALA A 31 -9.68 10.33 -23.71
C ALA A 31 -8.92 9.24 -24.49
N ILE A 32 -7.84 8.68 -23.92
CA ILE A 32 -7.10 7.58 -24.55
C ILE A 32 -8.04 6.42 -24.88
N ILE A 33 -8.92 6.00 -23.97
CA ILE A 33 -9.88 4.90 -24.23
C ILE A 33 -10.81 5.24 -25.39
N ILE A 34 -11.44 6.41 -25.38
CA ILE A 34 -12.43 6.81 -26.40
C ILE A 34 -11.80 6.91 -27.79
N PHE A 35 -10.55 7.39 -27.86
CA PHE A 35 -9.89 7.64 -29.14
C PHE A 35 -9.02 6.48 -29.61
N ALA A 36 -8.56 5.59 -28.73
CA ALA A 36 -7.90 4.35 -29.11
C ALA A 36 -8.86 3.38 -29.84
N ASP A 37 -10.16 3.44 -29.52
CA ASP A 37 -11.19 2.62 -30.17
C ASP A 37 -11.50 3.08 -31.61
N ARG A 38 -11.10 4.31 -31.97
CA ARG A 38 -11.19 4.78 -33.36
C ARG A 38 -10.04 4.15 -34.15
N LYS A 39 -10.35 3.14 -34.97
CA LYS A 39 -9.43 2.56 -35.97
C LYS A 39 -8.83 3.67 -36.84
N THR A 40 -7.70 4.18 -36.40
CA THR A 40 -6.87 5.16 -37.08
C THR A 40 -5.58 4.43 -37.39
N ASP A 41 -5.19 4.38 -38.66
CA ASP A 41 -4.09 3.52 -39.14
C ASP A 41 -2.69 3.94 -38.62
N THR A 42 -2.60 5.01 -37.82
CA THR A 42 -1.34 5.46 -37.21
C THR A 42 -1.53 5.87 -35.74
N PRO A 43 -0.64 5.46 -34.81
CA PRO A 43 -0.62 5.97 -33.45
C PRO A 43 -0.35 7.48 -33.48
N SER A 44 -1.36 8.26 -33.13
CA SER A 44 -1.27 9.71 -33.18
C SER A 44 -0.38 10.26 -32.05
N LEU A 45 0.53 11.19 -32.38
CA LEU A 45 1.49 11.76 -31.43
C LEU A 45 0.84 12.34 -30.16
N TRP A 46 -0.38 12.86 -30.29
CA TRP A 46 -1.11 13.45 -29.16
C TRP A 46 -1.56 12.40 -28.13
N LEU A 47 -1.81 11.13 -28.51
CA LEU A 47 -2.08 10.05 -27.56
C LEU A 47 -0.86 9.77 -26.67
N GLY A 48 0.34 9.81 -27.24
CA GLY A 48 1.59 9.70 -26.49
C GLY A 48 1.78 10.86 -25.51
N VAL A 49 1.42 12.08 -25.90
CA VAL A 49 1.43 13.25 -25.01
C VAL A 49 0.43 13.07 -23.86
N LEU A 50 -0.79 12.59 -24.12
CA LEU A 50 -1.77 12.31 -23.06
C LEU A 50 -1.28 11.23 -22.09
N LEU A 51 -0.64 10.18 -22.60
CA LEU A 51 -0.05 9.14 -21.75
C LEU A 51 1.04 9.75 -20.84
N LEU A 52 1.90 10.60 -21.39
CA LEU A 52 2.94 11.30 -20.61
C LEU A 52 2.30 12.17 -19.52
N ILE A 53 1.27 12.96 -19.85
CA ILE A 53 0.53 13.79 -18.90
C ILE A 53 -0.08 12.92 -17.80
N MET A 54 -0.69 11.78 -18.14
CA MET A 54 -1.28 10.84 -17.19
C MET A 54 -0.24 10.27 -16.22
N VAL A 55 0.91 9.86 -16.74
CA VAL A 55 2.01 9.29 -15.94
C VAL A 55 2.59 10.35 -15.01
N VAL A 56 2.95 11.53 -15.53
CA VAL A 56 3.50 12.63 -14.72
C VAL A 56 2.46 13.10 -13.70
N GLY A 57 1.21 13.29 -14.12
CA GLY A 57 0.08 13.66 -13.29
C GLY A 57 -0.14 12.70 -12.11
N SER A 58 0.06 11.40 -12.32
CA SER A 58 -0.05 10.39 -11.26
C SER A 58 1.01 10.58 -10.17
N PHE A 59 2.26 10.90 -10.52
CA PHE A 59 3.31 11.20 -9.54
C PHE A 59 3.08 12.53 -8.83
N VAL A 60 2.60 13.54 -9.54
CA VAL A 60 2.21 14.84 -8.94
C VAL A 60 1.10 14.64 -7.92
N PHE A 61 0.05 13.92 -8.30
CA PHE A 61 -1.06 13.58 -7.41
C PHE A 61 -0.58 12.80 -6.19
N TYR A 62 0.24 11.76 -6.38
CA TYR A 62 0.79 10.96 -5.29
C TYR A 62 1.57 11.81 -4.28
N PHE A 63 2.40 12.74 -4.74
CA PHE A 63 3.15 13.65 -3.85
C PHE A 63 2.24 14.50 -2.98
N TYR A 64 1.28 15.21 -3.59
CA TYR A 64 0.41 16.11 -2.83
C TYR A 64 -0.55 15.35 -1.92
N MET A 65 -1.03 14.18 -2.35
CA MET A 65 -1.84 13.30 -1.52
C MET A 65 -1.04 12.80 -0.31
N ALA A 66 0.13 12.20 -0.52
CA ALA A 66 0.96 11.69 0.56
C ALA A 66 1.36 12.80 1.54
N LYS A 67 1.80 13.97 1.03
CA LYS A 67 2.13 15.14 1.85
C LYS A 67 0.96 15.55 2.76
N LEU A 68 -0.25 15.70 2.21
CA LEU A 68 -1.41 16.09 3.00
C LEU A 68 -1.78 15.07 4.08
N PHE A 69 -1.72 13.78 3.75
CA PHE A 69 -2.05 12.71 4.70
C PHE A 69 -1.04 12.65 5.84
N ILE A 70 0.25 12.82 5.55
CA ILE A 70 1.29 12.90 6.57
C ILE A 70 1.04 14.09 7.49
N GLU A 71 0.97 15.32 6.94
CA GLU A 71 0.86 16.57 7.72
C GLU A 71 -0.39 16.65 8.61
N HIS A 72 -1.44 15.91 8.29
CA HIS A 72 -2.69 15.91 9.05
C HIS A 72 -2.84 14.70 9.98
N THR A 73 -1.85 13.82 10.04
CA THR A 73 -1.77 12.72 11.01
C THR A 73 -1.08 13.20 12.27
N HIS A 74 -1.69 12.95 13.41
CA HIS A 74 -1.19 13.34 14.73
C HIS A 74 -1.00 12.09 15.58
N TYR A 75 0.04 12.10 16.40
CA TYR A 75 0.31 11.07 17.40
C TYR A 75 0.59 11.75 18.73
N LYS A 76 -0.16 11.40 19.79
CA LYS A 76 -0.09 12.08 21.10
C LYS A 76 -0.21 13.61 20.99
N ASP A 77 -1.17 14.07 20.18
CA ASP A 77 -1.44 15.50 19.88
C ASP A 77 -0.28 16.26 19.19
N GLN A 78 0.74 15.54 18.71
CA GLN A 78 1.83 16.10 17.94
C GLN A 78 1.65 15.75 16.45
N PRO A 79 1.59 16.75 15.55
CA PRO A 79 1.48 16.49 14.12
C PRO A 79 2.76 15.86 13.58
N LEU A 80 2.63 15.00 12.58
CA LEU A 80 3.75 14.65 11.72
C LEU A 80 4.08 15.85 10.83
N LEU A 81 5.35 16.25 10.76
CA LEU A 81 5.81 17.33 9.89
C LEU A 81 6.53 16.74 8.69
N PHE A 82 6.18 17.23 7.49
CA PHE A 82 6.80 16.80 6.24
C PHE A 82 7.66 17.91 5.64
N SER A 83 8.97 17.69 5.54
CA SER A 83 9.94 18.67 5.02
C SER A 83 10.36 18.42 3.56
N GLY A 84 9.77 17.42 2.90
CA GLY A 84 10.13 17.02 1.55
C GLY A 84 9.76 18.06 0.48
N LYS A 85 10.75 18.45 -0.34
CA LYS A 85 10.55 19.38 -1.47
C LYS A 85 10.05 18.66 -2.72
N PHE A 86 9.08 19.24 -3.40
CA PHE A 86 8.53 18.72 -4.66
C PHE A 86 9.59 18.58 -5.77
N SER A 87 10.52 19.53 -5.89
CA SER A 87 11.60 19.45 -6.89
C SER A 87 12.54 18.25 -6.66
N SER A 88 12.87 17.96 -5.41
CA SER A 88 13.68 16.79 -5.04
C SER A 88 12.95 15.48 -5.34
N TYR A 89 11.64 15.44 -5.07
CA TYR A 89 10.78 14.31 -5.43
C TYR A 89 10.74 14.07 -6.94
N ILE A 90 10.47 15.10 -7.75
CA ILE A 90 10.43 14.98 -9.21
C ILE A 90 11.78 14.56 -9.78
N GLY A 91 12.89 15.06 -9.24
CA GLY A 91 14.23 14.59 -9.63
C GLY A 91 14.41 13.08 -9.41
N LYS A 92 13.90 12.53 -8.30
CA LYS A 92 13.91 11.08 -8.04
C LYS A 92 12.97 10.31 -8.98
N VAL A 93 11.80 10.87 -9.30
CA VAL A 93 10.84 10.28 -10.25
C VAL A 93 11.44 10.19 -11.64
N LEU A 94 12.00 11.28 -12.16
CA LEU A 94 12.59 11.33 -13.50
C LEU A 94 13.77 10.38 -13.62
N LEU A 95 14.70 10.40 -12.66
CA LEU A 95 15.84 9.49 -12.64
C LEU A 95 15.38 8.03 -12.54
N GLY A 96 14.42 7.75 -11.66
CA GLY A 96 13.87 6.40 -11.49
C GLY A 96 13.17 5.89 -12.74
N PHE A 97 12.39 6.73 -13.41
CA PHE A 97 11.70 6.37 -14.65
C PHE A 97 12.68 6.09 -15.79
N LEU A 98 13.69 6.95 -15.96
CA LEU A 98 14.73 6.79 -16.99
C LEU A 98 15.55 5.51 -16.76
N LEU A 99 15.99 5.26 -15.52
CA LEU A 99 16.73 4.04 -15.18
C LEU A 99 15.86 2.79 -15.34
N SER A 100 14.59 2.85 -14.95
CA SER A 100 13.66 1.73 -15.17
C SER A 100 13.45 1.45 -16.66
N MET A 101 13.41 2.47 -17.52
CA MET A 101 13.30 2.27 -18.96
C MET A 101 14.56 1.60 -19.54
N ILE A 102 15.75 2.11 -19.20
CA ILE A 102 17.03 1.57 -19.68
C ILE A 102 17.26 0.12 -19.19
N THR A 103 16.82 -0.18 -17.98
CA THR A 103 16.98 -1.51 -17.36
C THR A 103 15.80 -2.45 -17.62
N LEU A 104 14.91 -2.13 -18.56
CA LEU A 104 13.72 -2.92 -18.90
C LEU A 104 12.87 -3.31 -17.67
N GLY A 105 12.71 -2.37 -16.73
CA GLY A 105 11.90 -2.53 -15.52
C GLY A 105 12.64 -3.09 -14.30
N VAL A 106 13.88 -3.58 -14.44
CA VAL A 106 14.64 -4.11 -13.29
C VAL A 106 14.83 -3.06 -12.19
N TYR A 107 15.13 -1.81 -12.57
CA TYR A 107 15.33 -0.73 -11.59
C TYR A 107 14.06 -0.35 -10.80
N MET A 108 12.87 -0.84 -11.17
CA MET A 108 11.61 -0.50 -10.49
C MET A 108 11.65 -0.80 -8.98
N ALA A 109 12.33 -1.86 -8.55
CA ALA A 109 12.49 -2.18 -7.13
C ALA A 109 13.23 -1.08 -6.35
N TRP A 110 14.31 -0.54 -6.92
CA TRP A 110 15.05 0.58 -6.30
C TRP A 110 14.29 1.89 -6.44
N PHE A 111 13.57 2.08 -7.55
CA PHE A 111 12.74 3.25 -7.73
C PHE A 111 11.64 3.36 -6.67
N ILE A 112 10.85 2.30 -6.47
CA ILE A 112 9.79 2.24 -5.44
C ILE A 112 10.38 2.47 -4.05
N ARG A 113 11.51 1.82 -3.73
CA ARG A 113 12.25 2.05 -2.49
C ARG A 113 12.64 3.52 -2.30
N ASN A 114 13.20 4.17 -3.32
CA ASN A 114 13.64 5.56 -3.24
C ASN A 114 12.47 6.53 -3.03
N ILE A 115 11.29 6.22 -3.60
CA ILE A 115 10.07 7.00 -3.42
C ILE A 115 9.52 6.85 -2.00
N ILE A 116 9.37 5.62 -1.49
CA ILE A 116 8.89 5.38 -0.12
C ILE A 116 9.86 5.97 0.90
N ARG A 117 11.16 5.74 0.70
CA ARG A 117 12.22 6.34 1.52
C ARG A 117 12.14 7.86 1.55
N PHE A 118 11.86 8.50 0.41
CA PHE A 118 11.71 9.95 0.36
C PHE A 118 10.58 10.44 1.27
N PHE A 119 9.42 9.77 1.31
CA PHE A 119 8.34 10.20 2.18
C PHE A 119 8.64 9.95 3.65
N ILE A 120 9.19 8.78 3.98
CA ILE A 120 9.49 8.41 5.37
C ILE A 120 10.65 9.25 5.93
N ASP A 121 11.78 9.34 5.23
CA ASP A 121 12.98 10.06 5.70
C ASP A 121 12.75 11.59 5.79
N GLN A 122 11.75 12.13 5.10
CA GLN A 122 11.35 13.54 5.17
C GLN A 122 10.19 13.80 6.13
N THR A 123 9.69 12.76 6.80
CA THR A 123 8.68 12.88 7.85
C THR A 123 9.38 12.95 9.21
N THR A 124 8.92 13.85 10.07
CA THR A 124 9.43 14.00 11.43
C THR A 124 8.27 13.99 12.44
N LEU A 125 8.53 13.47 13.62
CA LEU A 125 7.64 13.49 14.77
C LEU A 125 8.46 13.94 15.98
N ASN A 126 7.98 14.92 16.74
CA ASN A 126 8.69 15.49 17.90
C ASN A 126 10.15 15.87 17.57
N ASN A 127 10.37 16.54 16.43
CA ASN A 127 11.68 16.94 15.90
C ASN A 127 12.67 15.79 15.62
N ALA A 128 12.23 14.54 15.62
CA ALA A 128 13.04 13.39 15.20
C ALA A 128 12.54 12.82 13.87
N PRO A 129 13.44 12.59 12.89
CA PRO A 129 13.06 12.00 11.61
C PRO A 129 12.77 10.51 11.74
N PHE A 130 11.90 10.01 10.87
CA PHE A 130 11.83 8.57 10.60
C PHE A 130 12.96 8.17 9.64
N SER A 131 13.34 6.90 9.64
CA SER A 131 14.33 6.34 8.72
C SER A 131 13.83 5.03 8.13
N PHE A 132 13.60 4.99 6.83
CA PHE A 132 13.16 3.75 6.16
C PHE A 132 14.31 2.75 6.01
N LYS A 133 14.10 1.50 6.43
CA LYS A 133 15.11 0.43 6.39
C LYS A 133 14.93 -0.59 5.28
N GLY A 134 13.83 -0.51 4.53
CA GLY A 134 13.62 -1.36 3.37
C GLY A 134 14.76 -1.28 2.35
N ARG A 135 15.39 -2.42 2.08
CA ARG A 135 16.45 -2.57 1.07
C ARG A 135 15.84 -2.81 -0.31
N GLY A 136 16.37 -2.16 -1.35
CA GLY A 136 15.90 -2.32 -2.73
C GLY A 136 16.08 -3.76 -3.25
N VAL A 137 17.19 -4.41 -2.89
CA VAL A 137 17.45 -5.81 -3.25
C VAL A 137 16.39 -6.75 -2.69
N MET A 138 15.88 -6.51 -1.48
CA MET A 138 14.81 -7.33 -0.91
C MET A 138 13.52 -7.21 -1.72
N LEU A 139 13.16 -5.99 -2.15
CA LEU A 139 12.00 -5.79 -3.03
C LEU A 139 12.20 -6.43 -4.41
N PHE A 140 13.40 -6.36 -4.96
CA PHE A 140 13.75 -7.03 -6.22
C PHE A 140 13.60 -8.55 -6.12
N VAL A 141 14.07 -9.15 -5.03
CA VAL A 141 13.89 -10.58 -4.77
C VAL A 141 12.41 -10.93 -4.63
N ILE A 142 11.61 -10.10 -3.95
CA ILE A 142 10.15 -10.30 -3.86
C ILE A 142 9.53 -10.30 -5.26
N PHE A 143 9.88 -9.32 -6.11
CA PHE A 143 9.38 -9.26 -7.48
C PHE A 143 9.77 -10.50 -8.27
N LEU A 144 11.03 -10.92 -8.21
CA LEU A 144 11.51 -12.11 -8.91
C LEU A 144 10.80 -13.38 -8.45
N LEU A 145 10.65 -13.58 -7.14
CA LEU A 145 9.95 -14.73 -6.56
C LEU A 145 8.47 -14.78 -6.93
N THR A 146 7.88 -13.65 -7.31
CA THR A 146 6.46 -13.57 -7.70
C THR A 146 6.27 -13.68 -9.20
N LEU A 147 7.23 -13.18 -10.00
CA LEU A 147 7.22 -13.33 -11.45
C LEU A 147 7.56 -14.75 -11.89
N LEU A 148 8.49 -15.44 -11.21
CA LEU A 148 8.93 -16.78 -11.62
C LEU A 148 7.77 -17.79 -11.66
N PRO A 149 6.92 -17.95 -10.63
CA PRO A 149 5.76 -18.84 -10.70
C PRO A 149 4.80 -18.48 -11.83
N ILE A 150 4.56 -17.19 -12.07
CA ILE A 150 3.69 -16.71 -13.16
C ILE A 150 4.29 -17.10 -14.53
N MET A 151 5.60 -16.92 -14.71
CA MET A 151 6.32 -17.30 -15.93
C MET A 151 6.30 -18.81 -16.15
N VAL A 152 6.50 -19.61 -15.11
CA VAL A 152 6.44 -21.08 -15.18
C VAL A 152 5.04 -21.52 -15.60
N VAL A 153 4.00 -20.97 -14.99
CA VAL A 153 2.61 -21.29 -15.32
C VAL A 153 2.29 -20.86 -16.75
N ALA A 154 2.67 -19.65 -17.15
CA ALA A 154 2.48 -19.16 -18.52
C ALA A 154 3.22 -20.05 -19.54
N PHE A 155 4.44 -20.50 -19.24
CA PHE A 155 5.23 -21.38 -20.10
C PHE A 155 4.58 -22.77 -20.23
N ILE A 156 4.17 -23.39 -19.12
CA ILE A 156 3.47 -24.68 -19.13
C ILE A 156 2.17 -24.57 -19.92
N MET A 157 1.39 -23.52 -19.70
CA MET A 157 0.12 -23.34 -20.43
C MET A 157 0.37 -23.07 -21.92
N GLY A 158 1.38 -22.27 -22.26
CA GLY A 158 1.78 -22.01 -23.64
C GLY A 158 2.24 -23.27 -24.37
N SER A 159 2.99 -24.16 -23.70
CA SER A 159 3.42 -25.43 -24.30
C SER A 159 2.26 -26.40 -24.48
N VAL A 160 1.33 -26.47 -23.52
CA VAL A 160 0.09 -27.26 -23.66
C VAL A 160 -0.74 -26.78 -24.84
N MET A 161 -0.93 -25.46 -24.98
CA MET A 161 -1.65 -24.88 -26.14
C MET A 161 -0.93 -25.19 -27.47
N ALA A 162 0.39 -25.09 -27.51
CA ALA A 162 1.16 -25.38 -28.71
C ALA A 162 1.03 -26.84 -29.16
N VAL A 163 1.15 -27.79 -28.23
CA VAL A 163 1.01 -29.23 -28.51
C VAL A 163 -0.41 -29.57 -28.96
N GLN A 164 -1.43 -28.99 -28.34
CA GLN A 164 -2.82 -29.24 -28.74
C GLN A 164 -3.16 -28.62 -30.10
N GLY A 165 -2.64 -27.44 -30.39
CA GLY A 165 -2.76 -26.81 -31.71
C GLY A 165 -2.16 -27.66 -32.83
N LEU A 166 -1.04 -28.36 -32.55
CA LEU A 166 -0.45 -29.33 -33.47
C LEU A 166 -1.31 -30.59 -33.65
N ASN A 167 -2.05 -30.99 -32.61
CA ASN A 167 -2.90 -32.20 -32.61
C ASN A 167 -4.34 -31.93 -33.05
N GLY A 168 -4.69 -30.70 -33.46
CA GLY A 168 -6.05 -30.33 -33.88
C GLY A 168 -7.09 -30.37 -32.76
N GLY A 169 -6.66 -30.40 -31.49
CA GLY A 169 -7.56 -30.44 -30.34
C GLY A 169 -8.08 -29.05 -29.99
N GLU A 170 -9.39 -28.85 -30.06
CA GLU A 170 -10.03 -27.64 -29.50
C GLU A 170 -10.17 -27.81 -27.98
N MET A 171 -9.34 -27.11 -27.21
CA MET A 171 -9.52 -26.98 -25.77
C MET A 171 -10.35 -25.74 -25.47
N SER A 172 -11.29 -25.83 -24.52
CA SER A 172 -12.04 -24.67 -24.05
C SER A 172 -11.08 -23.63 -23.45
N THR A 173 -10.86 -22.54 -24.20
CA THR A 173 -10.03 -21.40 -23.78
C THR A 173 -10.51 -20.81 -22.46
N GLY A 174 -11.81 -20.94 -22.15
CA GLY A 174 -12.42 -20.49 -20.90
C GLY A 174 -11.90 -21.20 -19.65
N ILE A 175 -11.64 -22.51 -19.70
CA ILE A 175 -11.12 -23.24 -18.52
C ILE A 175 -9.69 -22.81 -18.23
N ILE A 176 -8.88 -22.65 -19.28
CA ILE A 176 -7.48 -22.22 -19.17
C ILE A 176 -7.39 -20.81 -18.58
N THR A 177 -8.19 -19.86 -19.06
CA THR A 177 -8.16 -18.48 -18.57
C THR A 177 -8.55 -18.40 -17.09
N VAL A 178 -9.57 -19.16 -16.67
CA VAL A 178 -9.98 -19.25 -15.26
C VAL A 178 -8.87 -19.85 -14.39
N LEU A 179 -8.19 -20.90 -14.85
CA LEU A 179 -7.08 -21.51 -14.13
C LEU A 179 -5.89 -20.54 -13.98
N ILE A 180 -5.51 -19.83 -15.05
CA ILE A 180 -4.44 -18.82 -15.00
C ILE A 180 -4.80 -17.72 -14.00
N GLN A 181 -6.03 -17.22 -14.05
CA GLN A 181 -6.49 -16.17 -13.13
C GLN A 181 -6.47 -16.64 -11.67
N ALA A 182 -6.89 -17.88 -11.39
CA ALA A 182 -6.83 -18.47 -10.07
C ALA A 182 -5.38 -18.59 -9.55
N ILE A 183 -4.44 -19.00 -10.41
CA ILE A 183 -3.03 -19.12 -10.04
C ILE A 183 -2.42 -17.74 -9.77
N ILE A 184 -2.64 -16.75 -10.63
CA ILE A 184 -2.18 -15.37 -10.42
C ILE A 184 -2.71 -14.86 -9.08
N PHE A 185 -4.00 -15.08 -8.81
CA PHE A 185 -4.62 -14.69 -7.54
C PHE A 185 -3.92 -15.32 -6.32
N VAL A 186 -3.60 -16.62 -6.37
CA VAL A 186 -2.87 -17.30 -5.29
C VAL A 186 -1.45 -16.75 -5.12
N VAL A 187 -0.74 -16.47 -6.21
CA VAL A 187 0.63 -15.91 -6.18
C VAL A 187 0.66 -14.47 -5.67
N MET A 188 -0.41 -13.70 -5.87
CA MET A 188 -0.51 -12.32 -5.36
C MET A 188 -0.59 -12.23 -3.84
N ILE A 189 -1.04 -13.28 -3.14
CA ILE A 189 -1.13 -13.29 -1.67
C ILE A 189 0.25 -13.18 -0.99
N PRO A 190 1.23 -14.06 -1.27
CA PRO A 190 2.56 -13.93 -0.70
C PRO A 190 3.26 -12.64 -1.17
N TYR A 191 3.02 -12.20 -2.41
CA TYR A 191 3.49 -10.90 -2.89
C TYR A 191 3.03 -9.76 -1.98
N MET A 192 1.72 -9.65 -1.73
CA MET A 192 1.15 -8.62 -0.86
C MET A 192 1.75 -8.70 0.55
N TYR A 193 1.83 -9.90 1.13
CA TYR A 193 2.41 -10.09 2.46
C TYR A 193 3.85 -9.56 2.54
N TYR A 194 4.72 -9.96 1.61
CA TYR A 194 6.12 -9.56 1.65
C TYR A 194 6.33 -8.08 1.32
N VAL A 195 5.56 -7.50 0.39
CA VAL A 195 5.64 -6.08 0.06
C VAL A 195 5.23 -5.23 1.26
N TYR A 196 4.08 -5.50 1.89
CA TYR A 196 3.65 -4.73 3.06
C TYR A 196 4.60 -4.93 4.25
N LYS A 197 5.11 -6.15 4.48
CA LYS A 197 6.12 -6.40 5.50
C LYS A 197 7.39 -5.58 5.26
N TRP A 198 7.83 -5.44 4.00
CA TRP A 198 8.97 -4.62 3.62
C TRP A 198 8.69 -3.11 3.74
N MET A 199 7.45 -2.66 3.51
CA MET A 199 7.07 -1.24 3.64
C MET A 199 7.05 -0.74 5.08
N VAL A 200 6.77 -1.62 6.06
CA VAL A 200 6.63 -1.24 7.47
C VAL A 200 7.98 -1.13 8.19
N ASP A 201 9.06 -1.69 7.65
CA ASP A 201 10.40 -1.66 8.27
C ASP A 201 10.99 -0.23 8.27
N ALA A 202 10.83 0.45 9.41
CA ALA A 202 11.23 1.82 9.64
C ALA A 202 11.77 2.00 11.06
N GLU A 203 12.69 2.96 11.22
CA GLU A 203 13.21 3.40 12.52
C GLU A 203 12.69 4.79 12.86
N TYR A 204 12.49 5.02 14.16
CA TYR A 204 12.14 6.31 14.73
C TYR A 204 12.84 6.47 16.08
N LYS A 205 13.76 7.42 16.18
CA LYS A 205 14.70 7.51 17.32
C LYS A 205 15.38 6.15 17.54
N ASP A 206 15.28 5.59 18.74
CA ASP A 206 15.84 4.29 19.11
C ASP A 206 14.85 3.14 18.90
N TYR A 207 13.67 3.40 18.34
CA TYR A 207 12.65 2.40 18.07
C TYR A 207 12.78 1.87 16.65
N ARG A 208 12.78 0.54 16.52
CA ARG A 208 12.58 -0.14 15.24
C ARG A 208 11.14 -0.65 15.15
N ILE A 209 10.43 -0.19 14.12
CA ILE A 209 9.05 -0.57 13.81
C ILE A 209 9.10 -1.73 12.83
N GLU A 210 8.56 -2.89 13.24
CA GLU A 210 8.54 -4.09 12.41
C GLU A 210 7.30 -4.95 12.63
N TRP A 211 7.00 -5.78 11.62
CA TRP A 211 5.97 -6.81 11.71
C TRP A 211 6.54 -8.11 12.27
N LYS A 212 6.12 -8.46 13.49
CA LYS A 212 6.38 -9.79 14.09
C LYS A 212 5.28 -10.76 13.69
N THR A 213 5.33 -11.20 12.43
CA THR A 213 4.33 -12.07 11.79
C THR A 213 4.94 -13.38 11.28
N GLN A 214 4.13 -14.45 11.28
CA GLN A 214 4.46 -15.72 10.62
C GLN A 214 3.86 -15.75 9.21
N PHE A 215 4.57 -16.36 8.25
CA PHE A 215 4.20 -16.36 6.83
C PHE A 215 2.84 -17.03 6.58
N TRP A 216 2.70 -18.31 6.94
CA TRP A 216 1.50 -19.10 6.64
C TRP A 216 0.22 -18.54 7.28
N PRO A 217 0.18 -18.21 8.59
CA PRO A 217 -1.01 -17.62 9.19
C PRO A 217 -1.40 -16.27 8.56
N SER A 218 -0.42 -15.46 8.16
CA SER A 218 -0.68 -14.16 7.52
C SER A 218 -1.25 -14.34 6.11
N CYS A 219 -0.68 -15.26 5.33
CA CYS A 219 -1.17 -15.58 3.98
C CYS A 219 -2.58 -16.19 4.02
N LEU A 220 -2.84 -17.11 4.96
CA LEU A 220 -4.18 -17.67 5.16
C LEU A 220 -5.19 -16.59 5.57
N GLN A 221 -4.81 -15.67 6.46
CA GLN A 221 -5.68 -14.57 6.84
C GLN A 221 -6.01 -13.67 5.64
N ILE A 222 -5.01 -13.31 4.81
CA ILE A 222 -5.22 -12.55 3.58
C ILE A 222 -6.17 -13.32 2.64
N LEU A 223 -5.88 -14.60 2.37
CA LEU A 223 -6.70 -15.45 1.51
C LEU A 223 -8.15 -15.50 1.96
N ILE A 224 -8.42 -15.76 3.25
CA ILE A 224 -9.78 -15.82 3.81
C ILE A 224 -10.52 -14.49 3.57
N GLN A 225 -9.87 -13.36 3.85
CA GLN A 225 -10.52 -12.05 3.67
C GLN A 225 -10.82 -11.74 2.19
N ILE A 226 -9.93 -12.13 1.27
CA ILE A 226 -10.18 -11.92 -0.17
C ILE A 226 -11.27 -12.89 -0.67
N LEU A 227 -11.24 -14.17 -0.29
CA LEU A 227 -12.28 -15.14 -0.67
C LEU A 227 -13.67 -14.72 -0.17
N LEU A 228 -13.79 -14.25 1.07
CA LEU A 228 -15.05 -13.71 1.59
C LEU A 228 -15.51 -12.48 0.80
N THR A 229 -14.57 -11.63 0.38
CA THR A 229 -14.87 -10.48 -0.47
C THR A 229 -15.38 -10.92 -1.84
N LEU A 230 -14.79 -11.94 -2.45
CA LEU A 230 -15.23 -12.48 -3.73
C LEU A 230 -16.63 -13.12 -3.65
N ILE A 231 -16.86 -13.98 -2.64
CA ILE A 231 -18.15 -14.68 -2.45
C ILE A 231 -19.29 -13.68 -2.20
N THR A 232 -19.01 -12.55 -1.57
CA THR A 232 -20.00 -11.48 -1.31
C THR A 232 -20.08 -10.43 -2.41
N LEU A 233 -19.50 -10.69 -3.59
CA LEU A 233 -19.46 -9.78 -4.74
C LEU A 233 -18.90 -8.39 -4.39
N GLY A 234 -17.88 -8.36 -3.53
CA GLY A 234 -17.23 -7.14 -3.08
C GLY A 234 -17.88 -6.47 -1.87
N ILE A 235 -19.12 -6.80 -1.49
CA ILE A 235 -19.82 -6.10 -0.39
C ILE A 235 -19.03 -6.19 0.93
N TYR A 236 -18.34 -7.30 1.19
CA TYR A 236 -17.55 -7.50 2.40
C TYR A 236 -16.19 -6.78 2.40
N PHE A 237 -15.75 -6.18 1.28
CA PHE A 237 -14.42 -5.55 1.18
C PHE A 237 -14.09 -4.56 2.32
N PRO A 238 -15.03 -3.71 2.82
CA PRO A 238 -14.71 -2.77 3.88
C PRO A 238 -14.33 -3.47 5.18
N LEU A 239 -15.07 -4.52 5.54
CA LEU A 239 -14.80 -5.29 6.75
C LEU A 239 -13.56 -6.17 6.59
N ALA A 240 -13.32 -6.69 5.38
CA ALA A 240 -12.10 -7.40 5.02
C ALA A 240 -10.86 -6.52 5.27
N TYR A 241 -10.89 -5.29 4.74
CA TYR A 241 -9.83 -4.30 4.94
C TYR A 241 -9.59 -4.01 6.43
N LEU A 242 -10.65 -3.74 7.20
CA LEU A 242 -10.53 -3.43 8.63
C LEU A 242 -10.01 -4.62 9.46
N LYS A 243 -10.38 -5.85 9.11
CA LYS A 243 -9.88 -7.05 9.79
C LYS A 243 -8.41 -7.33 9.45
N LEU A 244 -7.99 -7.11 8.21
CA LEU A 244 -6.57 -7.19 7.83
C LEU A 244 -5.76 -6.11 8.55
N TYR A 245 -6.26 -4.86 8.54
CA TYR A 245 -5.63 -3.76 9.27
C TYR A 245 -5.47 -4.10 10.75
N LYS A 246 -6.54 -4.59 11.42
CA LYS A 246 -6.46 -5.07 12.81
C LYS A 246 -5.40 -6.15 13.00
N TYR A 247 -5.45 -7.19 12.18
CA TYR A 247 -4.56 -8.35 12.28
C TYR A 247 -3.08 -7.97 12.22
N PHE A 248 -2.73 -7.06 11.30
CA PHE A 248 -1.35 -6.60 11.12
C PHE A 248 -0.96 -5.51 12.12
N ALA A 249 -1.87 -4.62 12.51
CA ALA A 249 -1.63 -3.62 13.55
C ALA A 249 -1.26 -4.30 14.88
N GLU A 250 -2.02 -5.31 15.31
CA GLU A 250 -1.73 -6.09 16.53
C GLU A 250 -0.40 -6.87 16.49
N ARG A 251 0.19 -7.02 15.31
CA ARG A 251 1.48 -7.69 15.09
C ARG A 251 2.61 -6.72 14.71
N THR A 252 2.33 -5.42 14.78
CA THR A 252 3.32 -4.35 14.59
C THR A 252 3.85 -3.94 15.96
N PHE A 253 5.17 -3.94 16.10
CA PHE A 253 5.85 -3.54 17.34
C PHE A 253 6.88 -2.46 17.03
N ALA A 254 7.03 -1.50 17.94
CA ALA A 254 8.15 -0.58 17.97
C ALA A 254 9.03 -0.94 19.17
N GLU A 255 10.21 -1.50 18.92
CA GLU A 255 11.14 -1.98 19.95
C GLU A 255 12.37 -1.07 20.05
N SER A 256 12.65 -0.63 21.27
CA SER A 256 13.86 0.08 21.68
C SER A 256 14.54 -0.72 22.80
N PRO A 257 15.86 -0.56 23.06
CA PRO A 257 16.54 -1.27 24.14
C PRO A 257 15.87 -1.13 25.52
N THR A 258 15.18 -0.02 25.75
CA THR A 258 14.54 0.30 27.04
C THR A 258 13.03 0.04 27.07
N ARG A 259 12.38 0.03 25.91
CA ARG A 259 10.90 0.04 25.85
C ARG A 259 10.37 -0.66 24.61
N LYS A 260 9.27 -1.40 24.81
CA LYS A 260 8.52 -2.06 23.75
C LYS A 260 7.11 -1.51 23.66
N LEU A 261 6.74 -1.01 22.48
CA LEU A 261 5.39 -0.58 22.14
C LEU A 261 4.75 -1.58 21.19
N SER A 262 3.49 -1.94 21.41
CA SER A 262 2.66 -2.64 20.43
C SER A 262 1.63 -1.71 19.84
N PHE A 263 1.35 -1.88 18.56
CA PHE A 263 0.22 -1.24 17.91
C PHE A 263 -1.03 -2.10 18.08
N GLY A 264 -2.20 -1.47 17.97
CA GLY A 264 -3.48 -2.16 18.03
C GLY A 264 -4.58 -1.34 17.37
N TYR A 265 -5.71 -2.00 17.13
CA TYR A 265 -6.87 -1.37 16.50
C TYR A 265 -8.19 -1.87 17.10
N GLU A 266 -9.03 -0.93 17.52
CA GLU A 266 -10.32 -1.21 18.15
C GLU A 266 -11.43 -1.32 17.10
N LEU A 267 -11.56 -2.52 16.52
CA LEU A 267 -12.58 -2.83 15.52
C LEU A 267 -13.97 -3.06 16.15
N GLU A 268 -14.94 -2.25 15.75
CA GLU A 268 -16.37 -2.48 15.97
C GLU A 268 -16.99 -2.98 14.66
N SER A 269 -16.97 -4.30 14.45
CA SER A 269 -17.27 -4.92 13.15
C SER A 269 -18.50 -4.36 12.43
N LYS A 270 -19.63 -4.21 13.12
CA LYS A 270 -20.88 -3.71 12.50
C LYS A 270 -20.84 -2.20 12.23
N ALA A 271 -20.47 -1.40 13.24
CA ALA A 271 -20.50 0.05 13.13
C ALA A 271 -19.45 0.57 12.14
N ASP A 272 -18.24 0.02 12.17
CA ASP A 272 -17.17 0.41 11.25
C ASP A 272 -17.46 -0.08 9.83
N PHE A 273 -18.02 -1.28 9.66
CA PHE A 273 -18.46 -1.76 8.34
C PHE A 273 -19.52 -0.82 7.73
N LEU A 274 -20.62 -0.57 8.43
CA LEU A 274 -21.71 0.27 7.92
C LEU A 274 -21.22 1.68 7.59
N PHE A 275 -20.30 2.21 8.40
CA PHE A 275 -19.72 3.52 8.17
C PHE A 275 -18.88 3.55 6.89
N VAL A 276 -17.89 2.65 6.76
CA VAL A 276 -16.98 2.61 5.60
C VAL A 276 -17.75 2.26 4.33
N TRP A 277 -18.69 1.32 4.41
CA TRP A 277 -19.56 0.96 3.28
C TRP A 277 -20.45 2.12 2.86
N GLY A 278 -21.05 2.85 3.80
CA GLY A 278 -21.85 4.05 3.49
C GLY A 278 -21.04 5.15 2.80
N GLN A 279 -19.80 5.39 3.25
CA GLN A 279 -18.90 6.35 2.58
C GLN A 279 -18.49 5.87 1.18
N THR A 280 -18.30 4.56 1.00
CA THR A 280 -17.99 3.96 -0.29
C THR A 280 -19.15 4.10 -1.26
N LEU A 281 -20.36 3.74 -0.85
CA LEU A 281 -21.56 3.83 -1.68
C LEU A 281 -21.79 5.27 -2.13
N LEU A 282 -21.65 6.24 -1.22
CA LEU A 282 -21.76 7.66 -1.54
C LEU A 282 -20.69 8.11 -2.55
N SER A 283 -19.49 7.55 -2.48
CA SER A 283 -18.44 7.80 -3.49
C SER A 283 -18.80 7.18 -4.84
N ILE A 284 -19.37 5.97 -4.86
CA ILE A 284 -19.80 5.29 -6.10
C ILE A 284 -20.92 6.09 -6.79
N ILE A 285 -21.99 6.42 -6.08
CA ILE A 285 -23.16 7.12 -6.67
C ILE A 285 -22.84 8.54 -7.15
N THR A 286 -21.77 9.15 -6.63
CA THR A 286 -21.29 10.48 -7.05
C THR A 286 -20.15 10.39 -8.07
N PHE A 287 -19.92 9.22 -8.67
CA PHE A 287 -18.83 8.97 -9.63
C PHE A 287 -17.46 9.42 -9.11
N GLY A 288 -17.20 9.18 -7.82
CA GLY A 288 -15.96 9.49 -7.14
C GLY A 288 -15.81 10.94 -6.67
N ILE A 289 -16.77 11.85 -6.98
CA ILE A 289 -16.68 13.25 -6.54
C ILE A 289 -16.68 13.35 -5.01
N TYR A 290 -17.47 12.51 -4.31
CA TYR A 290 -17.50 12.49 -2.84
C TYR A 290 -16.27 11.82 -2.19
N TYR A 291 -15.40 11.16 -2.98
CA TYR A 291 -14.26 10.40 -2.46
C TYR A 291 -13.38 11.19 -1.46
N PRO A 292 -13.11 12.50 -1.62
CA PRO A 292 -12.29 13.24 -0.67
C PRO A 292 -12.87 13.30 0.74
N TRP A 293 -14.19 13.40 0.87
CA TRP A 293 -14.87 13.35 2.17
C TRP A 293 -14.93 11.94 2.70
N ALA A 294 -15.16 10.95 1.83
CA ALA A 294 -15.16 9.54 2.23
C ALA A 294 -13.82 9.13 2.83
N ILE A 295 -12.71 9.34 2.11
CA ILE A 295 -11.39 8.87 2.56
C ILE A 295 -10.91 9.61 3.82
N THR A 296 -11.23 10.89 3.96
CA THR A 296 -10.87 11.66 5.16
C THR A 296 -11.67 11.24 6.39
N LYS A 297 -12.97 10.97 6.23
CA LYS A 297 -13.83 10.43 7.29
C LYS A 297 -13.44 9.01 7.69
N ILE A 298 -13.14 8.14 6.72
CA ILE A 298 -12.64 6.78 6.97
C ILE A 298 -11.28 6.84 7.69
N GLY A 299 -10.33 7.63 7.17
CA GLY A 299 -9.02 7.82 7.77
C GLY A 299 -9.11 8.32 9.21
N LYS A 300 -9.97 9.31 9.49
CA LYS A 300 -10.23 9.78 10.86
C LYS A 300 -10.75 8.69 11.77
N ARG A 301 -11.74 7.92 11.32
CA ARG A 301 -12.32 6.82 12.12
C ARG A 301 -11.33 5.69 12.38
N VAL A 302 -10.51 5.34 11.39
CA VAL A 302 -9.51 4.27 11.52
C VAL A 302 -8.36 4.72 12.43
N LEU A 303 -7.81 5.92 12.22
CA LEU A 303 -6.71 6.43 13.04
C LEU A 303 -7.14 6.71 14.48
N SER A 304 -8.34 7.25 14.72
CA SER A 304 -8.84 7.49 16.08
C SER A 304 -9.05 6.20 16.89
N LYS A 305 -9.15 5.05 16.22
CA LYS A 305 -9.27 3.72 16.84
C LYS A 305 -7.98 2.93 16.80
N THR A 306 -6.92 3.49 16.19
CA THR A 306 -5.57 2.93 16.18
C THR A 306 -4.83 3.47 17.39
N TYR A 307 -4.16 2.60 18.13
CA TYR A 307 -3.42 2.98 19.32
C TYR A 307 -2.06 2.31 19.39
N THR A 308 -1.17 2.91 20.18
CA THR A 308 0.04 2.26 20.69
C THR A 308 -0.10 2.06 22.19
N GLN A 309 0.42 0.94 22.71
CA GLN A 309 0.48 0.68 24.15
C GLN A 309 1.85 0.13 24.53
N VAL A 310 2.29 0.43 25.75
CA VAL A 310 3.53 -0.13 26.31
C VAL A 310 3.29 -1.58 26.71
N VAL A 311 4.12 -2.49 26.20
CA VAL A 311 4.06 -3.92 26.53
C VAL A 311 5.08 -4.26 27.62
N SER A 312 6.26 -3.64 27.57
CA SER A 312 7.29 -3.76 28.59
C SER A 312 8.13 -2.47 28.66
N ASP A 313 8.44 -2.05 29.88
CA ASP A 313 9.43 -1.02 30.20
C ASP A 313 10.52 -1.74 30.99
N SER A 314 11.76 -1.76 30.51
CA SER A 314 12.88 -2.16 31.36
C SER A 314 13.22 -1.00 32.28
N MET A 315 12.37 -0.77 33.30
CA MET A 315 12.90 -0.13 34.49
C MET A 315 13.96 -1.07 35.04
N GLU A 316 15.20 -0.59 35.16
CA GLU A 316 16.28 -1.26 35.86
C GLU A 316 15.71 -1.94 37.11
N GLN A 317 15.73 -3.27 37.15
CA GLN A 317 15.57 -3.94 38.43
C GLN A 317 16.73 -3.46 39.31
N PRO A 318 16.49 -2.89 40.50
CA PRO A 318 17.57 -2.60 41.40
C PRO A 318 18.30 -3.93 41.65
N VAL A 319 19.57 -3.99 41.28
CA VAL A 319 20.44 -5.13 41.57
C VAL A 319 20.45 -5.25 43.09
N MET A 320 19.64 -6.14 43.64
CA MET A 320 19.69 -6.48 45.05
C MET A 320 21.11 -6.97 45.32
N PRO A 321 21.90 -6.32 46.19
CA PRO A 321 23.21 -6.83 46.55
C PRO A 321 23.03 -8.24 47.14
N PRO A 322 23.96 -9.17 46.84
CA PRO A 322 23.85 -10.54 47.33
C PRO A 322 23.74 -10.53 48.86
N PRO A 323 22.93 -11.42 49.46
CA PRO A 323 22.77 -11.48 50.89
C PRO A 323 24.14 -11.73 51.54
N VAL A 324 24.51 -10.87 52.48
CA VAL A 324 25.73 -11.01 53.28
C VAL A 324 25.60 -12.32 54.07
N PRO A 325 26.57 -13.25 53.97
CA PRO A 325 26.55 -14.46 54.78
C PRO A 325 26.64 -14.06 56.26
N LEU A 326 25.72 -14.58 57.07
CA LEU A 326 25.75 -14.49 58.53
C LEU A 326 26.80 -15.44 59.12
#